data_AF-A0A443HXL1-F1
#
_entry.id   AF-A0A443HXL1-F1
#
_cell.length_a   1.000
_cell.length_b   1.000
_cell.length_c   1.000
_cell.angle_alpha   90.00
_cell.angle_beta   90.00
_cell.angle_gamma   90.00
#
_symmetry.space_group_name_H-M   'P 1'
#
loop_
_entity.id
_entity.type
_entity.pdbx_description
1 polymer ?
#
loop_
_entity_poly.entity_id
_entity_poly.type
_entity_poly.pdbx_seq_one_letter_code
_entity_poly.pdbx_strand_id
1 'polypeptide(L)'
;MNKSQSSSPAQPPMGPKERALAIKKAQEEALAQLPVDTLYVILYIRSDPPQPNDFHWGYYFHTSPQGGVKHHITNIGGGWISDHGRTRGVFKSNFLCTLVRIATVPKANHSRLDQIMKSRDGDLNAIPGVTCRVWLMTILQTLIQHGIVRCSDVDALQQECMEFGNRYSLGAANNDQPRPVVESRLCV
;
A
#
# COMPACT_ATOMS: atom_id res chain seq x y z
N MET A 1 17.46 -43.04 -32.62
CA MET A 1 18.26 -42.49 -31.50
C MET A 1 17.33 -41.59 -30.68
N ASN A 2 16.82 -42.11 -29.55
CA ASN A 2 15.96 -41.34 -28.63
C ASN A 2 16.82 -40.55 -27.64
N LYS A 3 16.59 -39.24 -27.54
CA LYS A 3 17.09 -38.41 -26.44
C LYS A 3 16.07 -38.44 -25.30
N SER A 4 16.42 -39.10 -24.22
CA SER A 4 15.67 -39.08 -22.95
C SER A 4 15.82 -37.70 -22.31
N GLN A 5 14.70 -37.00 -22.08
CA GLN A 5 14.65 -35.79 -21.26
C GLN A 5 14.72 -36.19 -19.79
N SER A 6 15.75 -35.74 -19.09
CA SER A 6 15.88 -35.86 -17.63
C SER A 6 14.96 -34.85 -16.96
N SER A 7 13.87 -35.32 -16.34
CA SER A 7 13.06 -34.52 -15.42
C SER A 7 13.86 -34.31 -14.13
N SER A 8 14.17 -33.05 -13.81
CA SER A 8 14.74 -32.69 -12.50
C SER A 8 13.78 -33.09 -11.39
N PRO A 9 14.26 -33.68 -10.27
CA PRO A 9 13.41 -34.04 -9.15
C PRO A 9 12.84 -32.78 -8.50
N ALA A 10 11.52 -32.79 -8.25
CA ALA A 10 10.85 -31.75 -7.48
C ALA A 10 11.51 -31.66 -6.10
N GLN A 11 11.91 -30.44 -5.70
CA GLN A 11 12.46 -30.22 -4.38
C GLN A 11 11.44 -30.60 -3.30
N PRO A 12 11.85 -31.22 -2.19
CA PRO A 12 10.95 -31.56 -1.11
C PRO A 12 10.28 -30.29 -0.56
N PRO A 13 9.00 -30.37 -0.14
CA PRO A 13 8.29 -29.22 0.39
C PRO A 13 8.99 -28.68 1.65
N MET A 14 9.29 -27.38 1.65
CA MET A 14 9.92 -26.69 2.79
C MET A 14 9.11 -26.84 4.08
N GLY A 15 9.80 -27.02 5.20
CA GLY A 15 9.16 -27.07 6.52
C GLY A 15 8.55 -25.72 6.92
N PRO A 16 7.55 -25.69 7.84
CA PRO A 16 6.87 -24.45 8.23
C PRO A 16 7.82 -23.33 8.74
N LYS A 17 8.87 -23.69 9.48
CA LYS A 17 9.88 -22.74 9.97
C LYS A 17 10.72 -22.14 8.84
N GLU A 18 11.12 -22.96 7.88
CA GLU A 18 11.89 -22.54 6.71
C GLU A 18 11.05 -21.60 5.83
N ARG A 19 9.77 -21.94 5.62
CA ARG A 19 8.82 -21.06 4.92
C ARG A 19 8.67 -19.71 5.62
N ALA A 20 8.50 -19.70 6.94
CA ALA A 20 8.38 -18.45 7.70
C ALA A 20 9.65 -17.58 7.60
N LEU A 21 10.84 -18.19 7.65
CA LEU A 21 12.10 -17.49 7.50
C LEU A 21 12.27 -16.92 6.08
N ALA A 22 11.91 -17.69 5.05
CA ALA A 22 11.95 -17.26 3.66
C ALA A 22 11.01 -16.07 3.43
N ILE A 23 9.77 -16.12 3.96
CA ILE A 23 8.82 -15.01 3.89
C ILE A 23 9.38 -13.76 4.58
N LYS A 24 9.91 -13.90 5.80
CA LYS A 24 10.50 -12.78 6.53
C LYS A 24 11.63 -12.13 5.73
N LYS A 25 12.53 -12.94 5.17
CA LYS A 25 13.64 -12.46 4.34
C LYS A 25 13.11 -11.72 3.10
N ALA A 26 12.16 -12.29 2.37
CA ALA A 26 11.57 -11.65 1.19
C ALA A 26 10.88 -10.31 1.53
N GLN A 27 10.20 -10.22 2.67
CA GLN A 27 9.58 -8.97 3.14
C GLN A 27 10.61 -7.89 3.50
N GLU A 28 11.71 -8.29 4.15
CA GLU A 28 12.79 -7.38 4.53
C GLU A 28 13.57 -6.88 3.31
N GLU A 29 13.83 -7.76 2.35
CA GLU A 29 14.44 -7.40 1.06
C GLU A 29 13.53 -6.47 0.24
N ALA A 30 12.24 -6.78 0.14
CA ALA A 30 11.27 -5.92 -0.53
C ALA A 30 11.16 -4.53 0.12
N LEU A 31 11.20 -4.46 1.46
CA LEU A 31 11.20 -3.18 2.18
C LEU A 31 12.45 -2.36 1.90
N ALA A 32 13.63 -2.99 1.93
CA ALA A 32 14.90 -2.31 1.71
C ALA A 32 15.07 -1.80 0.27
N GLN A 33 14.33 -2.38 -0.69
CA GLN A 33 14.35 -1.97 -2.10
C GLN A 33 13.40 -0.81 -2.41
N LEU A 34 12.49 -0.45 -1.50
CA LEU A 34 11.64 0.72 -1.72
C LEU A 34 12.51 1.99 -1.75
N PRO A 35 12.36 2.85 -2.77
CA PRO A 35 12.99 4.17 -2.76
C PRO A 35 12.58 4.96 -1.51
N VAL A 36 13.57 5.49 -0.79
CA VAL A 36 13.32 6.42 0.32
C VAL A 36 12.67 7.70 -0.20
N ASP A 37 12.08 8.44 0.73
CA ASP A 37 11.38 9.70 0.46
C ASP A 37 10.25 9.51 -0.56
N THR A 38 9.60 8.34 -0.59
CA THR A 38 8.59 7.99 -1.59
C THR A 38 7.24 7.72 -0.96
N LEU A 39 6.20 8.29 -1.55
CA LEU A 39 4.81 8.17 -1.12
C LEU A 39 4.09 7.12 -1.97
N TYR A 40 3.36 6.25 -1.29
CA TYR A 40 2.57 5.18 -1.87
C TYR A 40 1.12 5.26 -1.39
N VAL A 41 0.17 4.91 -2.25
CA VAL A 41 -1.16 4.43 -1.85
C VAL A 41 -1.05 2.95 -1.52
N ILE A 42 -1.66 2.51 -0.43
CA ILE A 42 -1.68 1.10 -0.01
C ILE A 42 -3.12 0.60 0.06
N LEU A 43 -3.33 -0.60 -0.47
CA LEU A 43 -4.65 -1.24 -0.53
C LEU A 43 -4.65 -2.54 0.24
N TYR A 44 -5.71 -2.80 1.00
CA TYR A 44 -5.94 -4.06 1.70
C TYR A 44 -7.30 -4.63 1.33
N ILE A 45 -7.39 -5.96 1.17
CA ILE A 45 -8.71 -6.60 1.05
C ILE A 45 -9.48 -6.45 2.37
N ARG A 46 -10.81 -6.33 2.27
CA ARG A 46 -11.71 -6.22 3.42
C ARG A 46 -12.45 -7.51 3.75
N SER A 47 -12.41 -8.47 2.84
CA SER A 47 -13.08 -9.76 2.96
C SER A 47 -12.24 -10.87 2.35
N ASP A 48 -12.46 -12.09 2.81
CA ASP A 48 -11.97 -13.32 2.20
C ASP A 48 -13.19 -14.25 2.02
N PRO A 49 -13.67 -14.48 0.78
CA PRO A 49 -13.06 -14.08 -0.49
C PRO A 49 -13.14 -12.56 -0.77
N PRO A 50 -12.17 -11.99 -1.52
CA PRO A 50 -12.14 -10.57 -1.81
C PRO A 50 -13.27 -10.16 -2.77
N GLN A 51 -13.90 -9.01 -2.49
CA GLN A 51 -14.89 -8.40 -3.38
C GLN A 51 -14.25 -7.37 -4.32
N PRO A 52 -14.71 -7.26 -5.59
CA PRO A 52 -14.21 -6.26 -6.51
C PRO A 52 -14.39 -4.83 -5.98
N ASN A 53 -13.36 -3.99 -6.12
CA ASN A 53 -13.36 -2.58 -5.73
C ASN A 53 -13.60 -2.29 -4.23
N ASP A 54 -13.63 -3.32 -3.37
CA ASP A 54 -13.79 -3.15 -1.92
C ASP A 54 -12.46 -3.31 -1.18
N PHE A 55 -11.79 -2.17 -0.98
CA PHE A 55 -10.49 -2.11 -0.34
C PHE A 55 -10.51 -1.18 0.87
N HIS A 56 -9.65 -1.47 1.83
CA HIS A 56 -9.18 -0.47 2.78
C HIS A 56 -8.02 0.30 2.18
N TRP A 57 -8.03 1.62 2.35
CA TRP A 57 -7.10 2.54 1.71
C TRP A 57 -6.25 3.24 2.76
N GLY A 58 -5.01 3.53 2.41
CA GLY A 58 -4.12 4.38 3.19
C GLY A 58 -2.98 4.93 2.35
N TYR A 59 -2.20 5.80 2.98
CA TYR A 59 -0.88 6.17 2.50
C TYR A 59 0.21 5.42 3.27
N TYR A 60 1.31 5.17 2.57
CA TYR A 60 2.57 4.80 3.19
C TYR A 60 3.65 5.75 2.67
N PHE A 61 4.29 6.49 3.58
CA PHE A 61 5.44 7.32 3.25
C PHE A 61 6.71 6.61 3.73
N HIS A 62 7.52 6.13 2.79
CA HIS A 62 8.75 5.41 3.09
C HIS A 62 9.88 6.39 3.38
N THR A 63 10.37 6.41 4.62
CA THR A 63 11.33 7.42 5.10
C THR A 63 12.75 6.88 5.28
N SER A 64 12.91 5.56 5.42
CA SER A 64 14.22 4.91 5.54
C SER A 64 14.12 3.45 5.11
N PRO A 65 15.24 2.77 4.78
CA PRO A 65 15.22 1.36 4.38
C PRO A 65 14.61 0.40 5.42
N GLN A 66 14.45 0.86 6.67
CA GLN A 66 13.86 0.10 7.77
C GLN A 66 12.36 0.35 7.96
N GLY A 67 11.77 1.33 7.26
CA GLY A 67 10.36 1.63 7.41
C GLY A 67 9.93 3.05 7.05
N GLY A 68 8.71 3.37 7.47
CA GLY A 68 8.03 4.60 7.10
C GLY A 68 6.88 4.92 8.02
N VAL A 69 6.01 5.82 7.58
CA VAL A 69 4.78 6.20 8.29
C VAL A 69 3.58 5.75 7.48
N LYS A 70 2.66 5.05 8.12
CA LYS A 70 1.34 4.71 7.56
C LYS A 70 0.36 5.80 7.98
N HIS A 71 -0.44 6.29 7.06
CA HIS A 71 -1.51 7.24 7.33
C HIS A 71 -2.82 6.68 6.79
N HIS A 72 -3.80 6.44 7.65
CA HIS A 72 -5.14 6.11 7.20
C HIS A 72 -6.18 6.47 8.26
N ILE A 73 -7.44 6.32 7.91
CA ILE A 73 -8.55 6.40 8.86
C ILE A 73 -9.24 5.04 8.95
N THR A 74 -9.77 4.71 10.11
CA THR A 74 -10.53 3.48 10.36
C THR A 74 -11.87 3.81 10.99
N ASN A 75 -12.85 2.92 10.85
CA ASN A 75 -14.16 3.07 11.47
C ASN A 75 -14.21 2.19 12.73
N ILE A 76 -14.41 2.82 13.89
CA ILE A 76 -14.62 2.13 15.17
C ILE A 76 -15.85 2.75 15.84
N GLY A 77 -16.83 1.93 16.23
CA GLY A 77 -17.91 2.35 17.13
C GLY A 77 -18.83 3.45 16.58
N GLY A 78 -19.04 3.53 15.26
CA GLY A 78 -20.01 4.45 14.64
C GLY A 78 -19.42 5.73 14.05
N GLY A 79 -18.09 5.90 14.09
CA GLY A 79 -17.41 7.04 13.48
C GLY A 79 -16.02 6.68 12.94
N TRP A 80 -15.47 7.59 12.13
CA TRP A 80 -14.12 7.51 11.60
C TRP A 80 -13.12 8.19 12.52
N ILE A 81 -11.97 7.55 12.71
CA ILE A 81 -10.82 8.05 13.47
C ILE A 81 -9.54 7.92 12.64
N SER A 82 -8.53 8.75 12.90
CA SER A 82 -7.21 8.60 12.30
C SER A 82 -6.37 7.51 13.00
N ASP A 83 -5.62 6.73 12.23
CA ASP A 83 -4.57 5.82 12.70
C ASP A 83 -3.29 6.08 11.90
N HIS A 84 -2.53 7.08 12.36
CA HIS A 84 -1.23 7.44 11.80
C HIS A 84 -0.13 6.83 12.66
N GLY A 85 0.82 6.12 12.07
CA GLY A 85 1.85 5.44 12.85
C GLY A 85 3.08 5.03 12.08
N ARG A 86 4.23 5.04 12.76
CA ARG A 86 5.47 4.48 12.20
C ARG A 86 5.33 2.97 12.06
N THR A 87 5.79 2.42 10.96
CA THR A 87 5.85 0.98 10.73
C THR A 87 7.19 0.56 10.15
N ARG A 88 7.71 -0.57 10.64
CA ARG A 88 8.93 -1.22 10.15
C ARG A 88 8.66 -2.39 9.21
N GLY A 89 7.42 -2.56 8.76
CA GLY A 89 7.02 -3.74 8.02
C GLY A 89 5.68 -3.58 7.33
N VAL A 90 5.58 -2.63 6.39
CA VAL A 90 4.38 -2.49 5.56
C VAL A 90 4.00 -3.84 4.92
N PHE A 91 4.98 -4.57 4.38
CA PHE A 91 4.81 -5.90 3.79
C PHE A 91 4.44 -7.03 4.77
N LYS A 92 4.57 -6.79 6.09
CA LYS A 92 4.15 -7.74 7.13
C LYS A 92 2.65 -7.66 7.42
N SER A 93 1.98 -6.64 6.88
CA SER A 93 0.56 -6.43 7.14
C SER A 93 -0.28 -7.51 6.47
N ASN A 94 -1.15 -8.15 7.26
CA ASN A 94 -2.16 -9.05 6.72
C ASN A 94 -3.01 -8.31 5.69
N PHE A 95 -3.49 -9.05 4.68
CA PHE A 95 -4.42 -8.56 3.65
C PHE A 95 -3.92 -7.42 2.75
N LEU A 96 -2.67 -6.97 2.90
CA LEU A 96 -2.06 -6.00 2.00
C LEU A 96 -2.03 -6.57 0.58
N CYS A 97 -2.68 -5.86 -0.36
CA CYS A 97 -2.73 -6.21 -1.77
C CYS A 97 -1.50 -5.69 -2.49
N THR A 98 -1.24 -4.39 -2.37
CA THR A 98 -0.22 -3.70 -3.17
C THR A 98 0.15 -2.35 -2.58
N LEU A 99 1.35 -1.88 -2.93
CA LEU A 99 1.78 -0.49 -2.80
C LEU A 99 1.79 0.14 -4.20
N VAL A 100 1.07 1.23 -4.39
CA VAL A 100 1.05 2.02 -5.64
C VAL A 100 1.87 3.29 -5.41
N ARG A 101 3.05 3.40 -6.03
CA ARG A 101 3.90 4.58 -5.96
C ARG A 101 3.23 5.75 -6.69
N ILE A 102 3.16 6.91 -6.04
CA ILE A 102 2.53 8.12 -6.60
C ILE A 102 3.42 9.37 -6.57
N ALA A 103 4.48 9.40 -5.77
CA ALA A 103 5.42 10.53 -5.75
C ALA A 103 6.75 10.19 -5.06
N THR A 104 7.81 10.87 -5.47
CA THR A 104 9.01 11.07 -4.64
C THR A 104 8.99 12.47 -4.07
N VAL A 105 9.09 12.58 -2.74
CA VAL A 105 8.85 13.79 -1.96
C VAL A 105 10.18 14.36 -1.48
N PRO A 106 10.59 15.56 -1.93
CA PRO A 106 11.81 16.21 -1.45
C PRO A 106 11.82 16.34 0.08
N LYS A 107 12.99 16.18 0.70
CA LYS A 107 13.16 16.30 2.18
C LYS A 107 12.58 17.58 2.77
N ALA A 108 12.71 18.69 2.04
CA ALA A 108 12.14 19.99 2.45
C ALA A 108 10.60 19.95 2.64
N ASN A 109 9.90 19.03 1.97
CA ASN A 109 8.45 18.89 2.01
C ASN A 109 7.96 17.83 3.01
N HIS A 110 8.83 17.10 3.71
CA HIS A 110 8.42 16.02 4.62
C HIS A 110 7.50 16.51 5.75
N SER A 111 7.88 17.61 6.41
CA SER A 111 7.05 18.20 7.47
C SER A 111 5.71 18.69 6.93
N ARG A 112 5.69 19.23 5.71
CA ARG A 112 4.45 19.69 5.06
C ARG A 112 3.55 18.52 4.68
N LEU A 113 4.12 17.44 4.18
CA LEU A 113 3.39 16.20 3.91
C LEU A 113 2.72 15.67 5.18
N ASP A 114 3.44 15.56 6.29
CA ASP A 114 2.88 15.07 7.56
C ASP A 114 1.74 15.98 8.08
N GLN A 115 1.89 17.30 7.97
CA GLN A 115 0.84 18.26 8.29
C GLN A 115 -0.41 18.06 7.43
N ILE A 116 -0.25 17.88 6.12
CA ILE A 116 -1.37 17.65 5.20
C ILE A 116 -2.06 16.33 5.52
N MET A 117 -1.31 15.25 5.76
CA MET A 117 -1.86 13.93 6.12
C MET A 117 -2.77 13.99 7.37
N LYS A 118 -2.48 14.91 8.31
CA LYS A 118 -3.22 15.09 9.56
C LYS A 118 -4.23 16.24 9.53
N SER A 119 -4.34 16.96 8.40
CA SER A 119 -5.11 18.21 8.30
C SER A 119 -6.62 18.04 8.52
N ARG A 120 -7.14 16.83 8.36
CA ARG A 120 -8.56 16.48 8.51
C ARG A 120 -8.87 15.69 9.77
N ASP A 121 -7.88 15.45 10.64
CA ASP A 121 -8.07 14.60 11.83
C ASP A 121 -9.16 15.15 12.78
N GLY A 122 -9.26 16.48 12.89
CA GLY A 122 -10.25 17.14 13.75
C GLY A 122 -11.68 17.18 13.20
N ASP A 123 -11.89 16.90 11.91
CA ASP A 123 -13.19 17.02 11.25
C ASP A 123 -13.51 15.86 10.28
N LEU A 124 -12.90 14.70 10.50
CA LEU A 124 -13.11 13.48 9.70
C LEU A 124 -14.60 13.17 9.49
N ASN A 125 -15.37 13.17 10.58
CA ASN A 125 -16.79 12.81 10.56
C ASN A 125 -17.70 13.91 9.98
N ALA A 126 -17.17 15.11 9.74
CA ALA A 126 -17.88 16.19 9.04
C ALA A 126 -17.67 16.12 7.53
N ILE A 127 -16.73 15.30 7.03
CA ILE A 127 -16.55 15.07 5.60
C ILE A 127 -17.78 14.31 5.06
N PRO A 128 -18.53 14.86 4.08
CA PRO A 128 -19.71 14.20 3.54
C PRO A 128 -19.38 12.82 2.95
N GLY A 129 -20.09 11.79 3.38
CA GLY A 129 -19.90 10.42 2.88
C GLY A 129 -18.51 9.84 3.16
N VAL A 130 -17.87 10.26 4.26
CA VAL A 130 -16.50 9.86 4.58
C VAL A 130 -16.32 8.33 4.58
N THR A 131 -15.26 7.93 3.89
CA THR A 131 -14.68 6.59 3.89
C THR A 131 -13.17 6.75 3.83
N CYS A 132 -12.39 5.69 4.10
CA CYS A 132 -10.94 5.73 3.93
C CYS A 132 -10.51 6.17 2.51
N ARG A 133 -11.28 5.78 1.49
CA ARG A 133 -11.06 6.20 0.09
C ARG A 133 -11.36 7.69 -0.11
N VAL A 134 -12.51 8.16 0.37
CA VAL A 134 -12.89 9.58 0.27
C VAL A 134 -11.88 10.45 1.00
N TRP A 135 -11.49 10.08 2.23
CA TRP A 135 -10.42 10.76 2.97
C TRP A 135 -9.12 10.78 2.17
N LEU A 136 -8.70 9.63 1.61
CA LEU A 136 -7.47 9.54 0.84
C LEU A 136 -7.46 10.52 -0.34
N MET A 137 -8.56 10.58 -1.10
CA MET A 137 -8.68 11.49 -2.25
C MET A 137 -8.75 12.97 -1.83
N THR A 138 -9.42 13.29 -0.72
CA THR A 138 -9.41 14.65 -0.15
C THR A 138 -8.00 15.10 0.22
N ILE A 139 -7.21 14.22 0.86
CA ILE A 139 -5.81 14.49 1.17
C ILE A 139 -4.97 14.61 -0.10
N LEU A 140 -5.20 13.76 -1.11
CA LEU A 140 -4.48 13.81 -2.38
C LEU A 140 -4.65 15.16 -3.08
N GLN A 141 -5.87 15.68 -3.14
CA GLN A 141 -6.15 16.99 -3.74
C GLN A 141 -5.33 18.09 -3.04
N THR A 142 -5.21 18.02 -1.72
CA THR A 142 -4.41 18.97 -0.93
C THR A 142 -2.91 18.82 -1.23
N LEU A 143 -2.41 17.59 -1.36
CA LEU A 143 -1.01 17.32 -1.75
C LEU A 143 -0.70 17.87 -3.16
N ILE A 144 -1.64 17.76 -4.10
CA ILE A 144 -1.52 18.30 -5.46
C ILE A 144 -1.51 19.83 -5.44
N GLN A 145 -2.42 20.47 -4.69
CA GLN A 145 -2.45 21.92 -4.54
C GLN A 145 -1.15 22.49 -3.97
N HIS A 146 -0.47 21.72 -3.10
CA HIS A 146 0.84 22.07 -2.55
C HIS A 146 2.03 21.64 -3.42
N GLY A 147 1.79 21.04 -4.59
CA GLY A 147 2.83 20.58 -5.51
C GLY A 147 3.70 19.44 -4.98
N ILE A 148 3.25 18.74 -3.93
CA ILE A 148 3.95 17.59 -3.35
C ILE A 148 3.75 16.34 -4.19
N VAL A 149 2.55 16.17 -4.74
CA VAL A 149 2.20 15.12 -5.69
C VAL A 149 1.76 15.79 -6.98
N ARG A 150 2.13 15.23 -8.13
CA ARG A 150 1.64 15.69 -9.43
C ARG A 150 0.87 14.56 -10.06
N CYS A 151 -0.43 14.71 -10.19
CA CYS A 151 -1.29 13.76 -10.89
C CYS A 151 -2.05 14.48 -11.98
N SER A 152 -2.17 13.85 -13.14
CA SER A 152 -2.93 14.39 -14.28
C SER A 152 -4.44 14.28 -14.09
N ASP A 153 -4.91 13.24 -13.41
CA ASP A 153 -6.32 12.96 -13.18
C ASP A 153 -6.49 12.15 -11.88
N VAL A 154 -7.23 12.73 -10.92
CA VAL A 154 -7.46 12.12 -9.59
C VAL A 154 -8.48 10.99 -9.66
N ASP A 155 -9.51 11.13 -10.49
CA ASP A 155 -10.56 10.11 -10.62
C ASP A 155 -10.02 8.89 -11.37
N ALA A 156 -9.21 9.12 -12.40
CA ALA A 156 -8.50 8.04 -13.08
C ALA A 156 -7.50 7.35 -12.15
N LEU A 157 -6.83 8.06 -11.23
CA LEU A 157 -5.92 7.45 -10.26
C LEU A 157 -6.68 6.53 -9.30
N GLN A 158 -7.85 6.96 -8.84
CA GLN A 158 -8.70 6.13 -8.01
C GLN A 158 -9.05 4.82 -8.73
N GLN A 159 -9.44 4.90 -10.00
CA GLN A 159 -9.76 3.74 -10.82
C GLN A 159 -8.53 2.84 -11.04
N GLU A 160 -7.37 3.42 -11.36
CA GLU A 160 -6.10 2.68 -11.53
C GLU A 160 -5.72 1.93 -10.24
N CYS A 161 -5.85 2.58 -9.08
CA CYS A 161 -5.63 1.93 -7.79
C CYS A 161 -6.57 0.74 -7.59
N MET A 162 -7.87 0.88 -7.88
CA MET A 162 -8.83 -0.23 -7.79
C MET A 162 -8.48 -1.38 -8.73
N GLU A 163 -8.04 -1.09 -9.95
CA GLU A 163 -7.61 -2.11 -10.91
C GLU A 163 -6.39 -2.90 -10.41
N PHE A 164 -5.40 -2.22 -9.83
CA PHE A 164 -4.29 -2.89 -9.16
C PHE A 164 -4.76 -3.72 -7.97
N GLY A 165 -5.63 -3.16 -7.12
CA GLY A 165 -6.23 -3.87 -6.00
C GLY A 165 -6.92 -5.17 -6.44
N ASN A 166 -7.78 -5.10 -7.46
CA ASN A 166 -8.48 -6.26 -8.00
C ASN A 166 -7.53 -7.30 -8.58
N ARG A 167 -6.48 -6.85 -9.29
CA ARG A 167 -5.47 -7.74 -9.86
C ARG A 167 -4.72 -8.56 -8.81
N TYR A 168 -4.46 -7.98 -7.63
CA TYR A 168 -3.62 -8.58 -6.59
C TYR A 168 -4.40 -9.09 -5.36
N SER A 169 -5.72 -8.93 -5.33
CA SER A 169 -6.57 -9.27 -4.18
C SER A 169 -6.54 -10.76 -3.84
N LEU A 170 -6.52 -11.65 -4.84
CA LEU A 170 -6.44 -13.09 -4.60
C LEU A 170 -5.10 -13.49 -3.96
N GLY A 171 -3.99 -12.91 -4.42
CA GLY A 171 -2.69 -13.12 -3.79
C GLY A 171 -2.65 -12.55 -2.37
N ALA A 172 -3.37 -11.44 -2.12
CA ALA A 172 -3.56 -10.89 -0.79
C ALA A 172 -4.22 -11.92 0.16
N ALA A 173 -5.34 -12.52 -0.27
CA ALA A 173 -6.09 -13.53 0.47
C ALA A 173 -5.26 -14.80 0.73
N ASN A 174 -4.53 -15.28 -0.28
CA ASN A 174 -3.65 -16.45 -0.17
C ASN A 174 -2.36 -16.19 0.63
N ASN A 175 -2.13 -14.94 1.05
CA ASN A 175 -0.90 -14.51 1.70
C ASN A 175 0.38 -14.77 0.88
N ASP A 176 0.32 -14.51 -0.42
CA ASP A 176 1.48 -14.57 -1.32
C ASP A 176 2.47 -13.44 -1.00
N GLN A 177 3.76 -13.76 -0.90
CA GLN A 177 4.81 -12.83 -0.45
C GLN A 177 5.99 -12.83 -1.44
N PRO A 178 6.66 -11.68 -1.66
CA PRO A 178 6.32 -10.35 -1.13
C PRO A 178 5.10 -9.74 -1.85
N ARG A 179 4.46 -8.73 -1.23
CA ARG A 179 3.35 -8.01 -1.88
C ARG A 179 3.88 -7.15 -3.04
N PRO A 180 3.14 -7.04 -4.15
CA PRO A 180 3.57 -6.28 -5.32
C PRO A 180 3.64 -4.78 -5.03
N VAL A 181 4.66 -4.15 -5.61
CA VAL A 181 4.82 -2.70 -5.71
C VAL A 181 4.65 -2.33 -7.17
N VAL A 182 3.78 -1.35 -7.45
CA VAL A 182 3.48 -0.87 -8.79
C VAL A 182 3.62 0.65 -8.84
N GLU A 183 3.81 1.20 -10.04
CA GLU A 183 3.90 2.64 -10.26
C GLU A 183 2.62 3.13 -10.94
N SER A 184 2.07 4.23 -10.42
CA SER A 184 0.98 4.92 -11.08
C SER A 184 1.46 5.50 -12.41
N ARG A 185 0.62 5.41 -13.45
CA ARG A 185 0.86 6.08 -14.73
C ARG A 185 0.37 7.53 -14.73
N LEU A 186 -0.45 7.87 -13.74
CA LEU A 186 -1.16 9.13 -13.66
C LEU A 186 -0.45 10.13 -12.76
N CYS A 187 0.36 9.64 -11.81
CA CYS A 187 1.13 10.46 -10.88
C CYS A 187 2.64 10.21 -11.00
N VAL A 188 3.42 11.28 -11.24
CA VAL A 188 4.88 11.25 -11.41
C VAL A 188 5.59 12.42 -10.74
#